data_AF-A0A2V1JPS7-F1
#
_entry.id   AF-A0A2V1JPS7-F1
#
_cell.length_a   1.000
_cell.length_b   1.000
_cell.length_c   1.000
_cell.angle_alpha   90.00
_cell.angle_beta   90.00
_cell.angle_gamma   90.00
#
_symmetry.space_group_name_H-M   'P 1'
#
loop_
_entity.id
_entity.type
_entity.pdbx_description
1 polymer ?
#
loop_
_entity_poly.entity_id
_entity_poly.type
_entity_poly.pdbx_seq_one_letter_code
_entity_poly.pdbx_strand_id
1 'polypeptide(L)' 'MTRTSQQECRSILERLAQIMLEKTDDEHYITMPEIMKALATYEVTADRKSIYNDLRDLEKLGIEVEGEPVGK' A
#
# COMPACT_ATOMS: atom_id res chain seq x y z
N MET A 1 -3.34 -25.99 -21.69
CA MET A 1 -3.94 -26.10 -20.34
C MET A 1 -2.77 -26.31 -19.38
N THR A 2 -2.34 -25.39 -18.52
CA THR A 2 -2.85 -24.14 -17.98
C THR A 2 -1.69 -23.15 -17.90
N ARG A 3 -1.84 -21.98 -18.56
CA ARG A 3 -1.11 -20.77 -18.18
C ARG A 3 -1.60 -20.42 -16.76
N THR A 4 -0.76 -19.77 -15.96
CA THR A 4 -1.09 -19.16 -14.66
C THR A 4 -0.76 -20.03 -13.43
N SER A 5 0.53 -20.02 -13.07
CA SER A 5 1.00 -20.21 -11.69
C SER A 5 1.87 -19.01 -11.27
N GLN A 6 1.51 -17.81 -11.74
CA GLN A 6 2.14 -16.53 -11.40
C GLN A 6 1.14 -15.55 -10.77
N GLN A 7 -0.11 -15.98 -10.53
CA GLN A 7 -1.01 -15.25 -9.65
C GLN A 7 -0.64 -15.63 -8.21
N GLU A 8 -0.83 -14.73 -7.25
CA GLU A 8 -0.61 -14.89 -5.79
C GLU A 8 0.69 -14.31 -5.17
N CYS A 9 1.50 -13.51 -5.88
CA CYS A 9 2.50 -12.64 -5.24
C CYS A 9 2.51 -11.24 -5.89
N ARG A 10 1.36 -10.55 -5.90
CA ARG A 10 1.36 -9.10 -6.14
C ARG A 10 1.89 -8.45 -4.86
N SER A 11 3.05 -7.81 -4.94
CA SER A 11 3.75 -7.27 -3.76
C SER A 11 2.89 -6.20 -3.06
N ILE A 12 3.03 -6.08 -1.74
CA ILE A 12 2.32 -5.07 -0.94
C ILE A 12 2.64 -3.66 -1.51
N LEU A 13 3.90 -3.41 -1.87
CA LEU A 13 4.38 -2.18 -2.52
C LEU A 13 3.58 -1.79 -3.75
N GLU A 14 3.33 -2.71 -4.68
CA GLU A 14 2.56 -2.43 -5.90
C GLU A 14 1.12 -2.01 -5.58
N ARG A 15 0.50 -2.65 -4.60
CA ARG A 15 -0.88 -2.32 -4.20
C ARG A 15 -0.95 -1.03 -3.42
N LEU A 16 0.06 -0.78 -2.59
CA LEU A 16 0.17 0.45 -1.83
C LEU A 16 0.37 1.65 -2.77
N ALA A 17 1.24 1.52 -3.78
CA ALA A 17 1.41 2.54 -4.81
C ALA A 17 0.08 2.86 -5.49
N GLN A 18 -0.66 1.84 -5.90
CA GLN A 18 -1.97 2.01 -6.53
C GLN A 18 -2.96 2.72 -5.59
N ILE A 19 -3.04 2.30 -4.32
CA ILE A 19 -3.92 2.91 -3.31
C ILE A 19 -3.57 4.38 -3.09
N MET A 20 -2.28 4.73 -2.96
CA MET A 20 -1.86 6.11 -2.76
C MET A 20 -2.27 6.98 -3.95
N LEU A 21 -2.06 6.50 -5.18
CA LEU A 21 -2.44 7.25 -6.38
C LEU A 21 -3.95 7.41 -6.57
N GLU A 22 -4.75 6.45 -6.10
CA GLU A 22 -6.22 6.47 -6.29
C GLU A 22 -6.99 7.11 -5.13
N LYS A 23 -6.44 7.10 -3.92
CA LYS A 23 -7.15 7.47 -2.69
C LYS A 23 -6.54 8.64 -1.94
N THR A 24 -5.36 9.12 -2.35
CA THR A 24 -4.71 10.25 -1.71
C THR A 24 -4.32 11.31 -2.72
N ASP A 25 -4.39 12.55 -2.28
CA ASP A 25 -3.92 13.75 -2.94
C ASP A 25 -3.59 14.78 -1.85
N ASP A 26 -3.28 16.02 -2.22
CA ASP A 26 -2.89 17.07 -1.28
C ASP A 26 -3.99 17.39 -0.23
N GLU A 27 -5.26 17.08 -0.51
CA GLU A 27 -6.40 17.33 0.38
C GLU A 27 -6.91 16.05 1.08
N HIS A 28 -6.64 14.87 0.52
CA HIS A 28 -7.17 13.60 0.98
C HIS A 28 -6.10 12.69 1.56
N TYR A 29 -6.07 12.58 2.88
CA TYR A 29 -5.21 11.65 3.61
C TYR A 29 -5.91 10.32 3.88
N ILE A 30 -5.12 9.25 3.98
CA ILE A 30 -5.60 7.92 4.36
C ILE A 30 -4.91 7.43 5.64
N THR A 31 -5.68 6.81 6.53
CA THR A 31 -5.16 6.26 7.78
C THR A 31 -4.68 4.82 7.61
N MET A 32 -3.80 4.35 8.51
CA MET A 32 -3.30 2.97 8.50
C MET A 32 -4.42 1.90 8.49
N PRO A 33 -5.51 1.99 9.28
CA PRO A 33 -6.62 1.05 9.19
C PRO A 33 -7.31 1.05 7.82
N GLU A 34 -7.42 2.21 7.17
CA GLU A 34 -8.02 2.33 5.84
C GLU A 34 -7.12 1.73 4.76
N ILE A 35 -5.80 1.91 4.87
CA ILE A 35 -4.81 1.23 4.02
C ILE A 35 -4.98 -0.28 4.13
N MET A 36 -5.04 -0.83 5.35
CA MET A 36 -5.25 -2.28 5.56
C MET A 36 -6.56 -2.76 4.95
N LYS A 37 -7.63 -1.99 5.11
CA LYS A 37 -8.93 -2.31 4.52
C LYS A 37 -8.88 -2.31 2.99
N ALA A 38 -8.18 -1.34 2.38
CA ALA A 38 -8.00 -1.26 0.94
C ALA A 38 -7.15 -2.43 0.42
N LEU A 39 -6.05 -2.77 1.09
CA LEU A 39 -5.23 -3.95 0.75
C LEU A 39 -6.04 -5.25 0.81
N ALA A 40 -6.92 -5.39 1.81
CA ALA A 40 -7.79 -6.56 1.93
C ALA A 40 -8.79 -6.70 0.76
N THR A 41 -9.22 -5.61 0.12
CA THR A 41 -10.07 -5.70 -1.09
C THR A 41 -9.34 -6.31 -2.29
N TYR A 42 -8.01 -6.31 -2.26
CA TYR A 42 -7.16 -6.95 -3.25
C TYR A 42 -6.64 -8.31 -2.79
N GLU A 43 -7.22 -8.87 -1.71
CA GLU A 43 -6.81 -10.12 -1.06
C GLU A 43 -5.35 -10.10 -0.56
N VAL A 44 -4.80 -8.90 -0.35
CA VAL A 44 -3.45 -8.70 0.19
C VAL A 44 -3.53 -8.51 1.69
N THR A 45 -2.85 -9.39 2.43
CA THR A 45 -2.69 -9.27 3.89
C THR A 45 -1.29 -8.76 4.20
N ALA A 46 -1.21 -7.68 4.97
CA ALA A 46 0.06 -7.06 5.38
C ALA A 46 0.01 -6.66 6.85
N ASP A 47 1.10 -6.87 7.57
CA ASP A 47 1.29 -6.31 8.90
C ASP A 47 1.72 -4.83 8.81
N ARG A 48 1.59 -4.09 9.93
CA ARG A 48 1.94 -2.67 10.00
C ARG A 48 3.39 -2.39 9.58
N LYS A 49 4.33 -3.24 9.98
CA LYS A 49 5.77 -3.03 9.71
C LYS A 49 6.04 -3.18 8.21
N SER A 50 5.43 -4.17 7.57
CA SER A 50 5.52 -4.35 6.11
C SER A 50 4.94 -3.13 5.37
N ILE A 51 3.78 -2.62 5.80
CA ILE A 51 3.20 -1.41 5.21
C ILE A 51 4.13 -0.20 5.39
N TYR A 52 4.69 0.03 6.58
CA TYR A 52 5.62 1.15 6.80
C TYR A 52 6.89 1.05 5.96
N ASN A 53 7.43 -0.16 5.79
CA ASN A 53 8.59 -0.36 4.91
C ASN A 53 8.24 -0.01 3.47
N ASP A 54 7.08 -0.47 2.99
CA ASP A 54 6.65 -0.22 1.62
C ASP A 54 6.29 1.25 1.39
N LEU A 55 5.68 1.94 2.35
CA LEU A 55 5.48 3.40 2.29
C LEU A 55 6.82 4.14 2.06
N ARG A 56 7.90 3.70 2.72
CA ARG A 56 9.24 4.28 2.50
C ARG A 56 9.84 3.87 1.16
N ASP A 57 9.54 2.68 0.68
CA ASP A 57 10.02 2.22 -0.62
C ASP A 57 9.27 2.89 -1.79
N LEU A 58 8.06 3.42 -1.57
CA LEU A 58 7.34 4.24 -2.55
C LEU A 58 8.13 5.50 -2.94
N GLU A 59 8.83 6.14 -2.00
CA GLU A 59 9.68 7.31 -2.27
C GLU A 59 10.78 6.97 -3.30
N LYS A 60 11.32 5.75 -3.24
CA LYS A 60 12.32 5.27 -4.21
C LYS A 60 11.74 5.08 -5.61
N LEU A 61 10.43 4.91 -5.71
CA LEU A 61 9.68 4.85 -6.97
C LEU A 61 9.22 6.24 -7.45
N GLY A 62 9.55 7.31 -6.71
CA GLY A 62 9.13 8.68 -7.03
C GLY A 62 7.71 9.01 -6.58
N ILE A 63 7.12 8.18 -5.71
CA ILE A 63 5.83 8.46 -5.06
C ILE A 63 6.14 8.97 -3.66
N GLU A 64 6.11 10.28 -3.49
CA GLU A 64 6.29 10.92 -2.20
C GLU A 64 5.03 10.72 -1.34
N VAL A 65 5.21 10.19 -0.13
CA VAL A 65 4.12 9.95 0.80
C VAL A 65 4.42 10.65 2.10
N GLU A 66 3.72 11.76 2.36
CA GLU A 66 3.78 12.46 3.62
C GLU A 66 2.85 11.78 4.65
N GLY A 67 3.34 11.56 5.87
CA GLY A 67 2.52 10.98 6.92
C GLY A 67 3.20 10.99 8.28
N GLU A 68 2.42 11.35 9.30
CA GLU A 68 2.86 11.30 10.69
C GLU A 68 2.31 10.04 11.37
N PRO A 69 3.14 9.30 12.14
CA PRO A 69 2.62 8.21 12.95
C PRO A 69 1.66 8.77 14.01
N VAL A 70 0.39 8.39 13.94
CA VAL A 70 -0.60 8.76 14.94
C VAL A 70 -0.32 7.98 16.22
N GLY A 71 0.32 8.64 17.19
CA GLY A 71 0.56 8.12 18.54
C GLY A 71 1.99 8.32 19.04
N LYS A 72 2.20 9.40 19.80
CA LYS A 72 3.15 9.41 20.92
C LYS A 72 2.38 9.22 22.22
#